data_AF-A0A2P5ERI0-F1
#
_entry.id   AF-A0A2P5ERI0-F1
#
_cell.length_a   1.000
_cell.length_b   1.000
_cell.length_c   1.000
_cell.angle_alpha   90.00
_cell.angle_beta   90.00
_cell.angle_gamma   90.00
#
_symmetry.space_group_name_H-M   'P 1'
#
loop_
_entity.id
_entity.type
_entity.pdbx_description
1 polymer ?
#
loop_
_entity_poly.entity_id
_entity_poly.type
_entity_poly.pdbx_seq_one_letter_code
_entity_poly.pdbx_strand_id
1 'polypeptide(L)'
;MEDDCVVIDMLVEQTSNLHCFEDALELVSSEQDTEVEGQVKAVGKLISLKSYSVRFIKMILSQIWGIPKGLKVNELERIKLIFLFPLYLDKKRVLECGPWSINREHLILKDVPSSISIQEVDFSTTTFWVRIIGLPRDAISESNVQLITTKIG
;
A
#
# COMPACT_ATOMS: atom_id res chain seq x y z
N MET A 1 -1.44 -9.38 41.48
CA MET A 1 -2.55 -8.52 41.01
C MET A 1 -2.38 -7.07 41.46
N GLU A 2 -1.70 -6.78 42.58
CA GLU A 2 -1.40 -5.39 43.01
C GLU A 2 -0.21 -4.73 42.27
N ASP A 3 0.70 -5.51 41.70
CA ASP A 3 1.94 -5.01 41.07
C ASP A 3 1.70 -4.29 39.73
N ASP A 4 0.65 -4.67 38.99
CA ASP A 4 0.34 -4.09 37.67
C ASP A 4 -0.28 -2.68 37.77
N CYS A 5 -1.03 -2.39 38.85
CA CYS A 5 -1.63 -1.06 39.05
C CYS A 5 -0.57 0.00 39.34
N VAL A 6 0.46 -0.36 40.12
CA VAL A 6 1.57 0.55 40.45
C VAL A 6 2.34 0.98 39.21
N VAL A 7 2.52 0.05 38.25
CA VAL A 7 3.21 0.35 36.99
C VAL A 7 2.37 1.27 36.10
N ILE A 8 1.05 1.06 36.02
CA ILE A 8 0.15 1.91 35.25
C ILE A 8 0.10 3.32 35.85
N ASP A 9 -0.02 3.43 37.17
CA ASP A 9 -0.07 4.73 37.86
C ASP A 9 1.26 5.50 37.70
N MET A 10 2.40 4.81 37.76
CA MET A 10 3.70 5.40 37.45
C MET A 10 3.78 5.93 36.02
N LEU A 11 3.27 5.17 35.04
CA LEU A 11 3.27 5.59 33.63
C LEU A 11 2.32 6.77 33.42
N VAL A 12 1.17 6.80 34.10
CA VAL A 12 0.23 7.92 34.08
C VAL A 12 0.86 9.18 34.67
N GLU A 13 1.57 9.07 35.80
CA GLU A 13 2.29 10.19 36.43
C GLU A 13 3.47 10.69 35.57
N GLN A 14 4.20 9.79 34.92
CA GLN A 14 5.27 10.16 34.00
C GLN A 14 4.76 10.86 32.73
N THR A 15 3.57 10.48 32.27
CA THR A 15 2.99 11.02 31.03
C THR A 15 2.06 12.20 31.27
N SER A 16 1.66 12.51 32.51
CA SER A 16 0.81 13.65 32.85
C SER A 16 1.43 15.00 32.51
N ASN A 17 2.76 15.07 32.40
CA ASN A 17 3.48 16.27 31.99
C ASN A 17 3.76 16.33 30.47
N LEU A 18 3.43 15.29 29.71
CA LEU A 18 3.48 15.31 28.24
C LEU A 18 2.21 15.96 27.71
N HIS A 19 2.06 17.26 27.96
CA HIS A 19 1.04 18.04 27.29
C HIS A 19 1.64 18.68 26.03
N CYS A 20 1.12 18.30 24.86
CA CYS A 20 1.33 19.06 23.63
C CYS A 20 0.48 20.33 23.67
N PHE A 21 0.87 21.32 24.48
CA PHE A 21 0.24 22.65 24.56
C PHE A 21 0.84 23.65 23.56
N GLU A 22 1.82 23.25 22.76
CA GLU A 22 2.34 24.11 21.68
C GLU A 22 1.36 24.11 20.51
N ASP A 23 1.17 25.28 19.89
CA ASP A 23 0.48 25.41 18.61
C ASP A 23 1.08 24.40 17.62
N ALA A 24 0.23 23.76 16.81
CA ALA A 24 0.69 22.78 15.84
C ALA A 24 1.84 23.37 15.00
N LEU A 25 2.98 22.67 14.97
CA LEU A 25 4.13 23.09 14.18
C LEU A 25 3.73 23.09 12.70
N GLU A 26 3.63 24.27 12.10
CA GLU A 26 3.44 24.42 10.65
C GLU A 26 4.76 24.04 9.97
N LEU A 27 4.82 22.81 9.47
CA LEU A 27 5.97 22.33 8.70
C LEU A 27 5.91 22.92 7.29
N VAL A 28 7.02 23.51 6.85
CA VAL A 28 7.18 23.97 5.47
C VAL A 28 7.31 22.75 4.56
N SER A 29 6.44 22.63 3.57
CA SER A 29 6.57 21.62 2.52
C SER A 29 7.87 21.83 1.73
N SER A 30 8.72 20.81 1.65
CA SER A 30 9.92 20.86 0.81
C SER A 30 9.50 20.80 -0.67
N GLU A 31 9.56 21.94 -1.37
CA GLU A 31 9.06 22.05 -2.75
C GLU A 31 10.02 21.47 -3.81
N GLN A 32 11.28 21.12 -3.46
CA GLN A 32 12.34 21.10 -4.49
C GLN A 32 12.97 19.73 -4.83
N ASP A 33 12.76 18.66 -4.05
CA ASP A 33 13.35 17.33 -4.36
C ASP A 33 12.39 16.13 -4.19
N THR A 34 11.29 16.30 -3.46
CA THR A 34 10.38 15.20 -3.08
C THR A 34 9.31 14.87 -4.12
N GLU A 35 8.94 15.82 -4.99
CA GLU A 35 7.85 15.61 -5.96
C GLU A 35 8.22 14.55 -7.01
N VAL A 36 9.42 14.62 -7.57
CA VAL A 36 9.85 13.69 -8.62
C VAL A 36 10.07 12.28 -8.06
N GLU A 37 10.61 12.20 -6.84
CA GLU A 37 10.88 10.91 -6.21
C GLU A 37 9.57 10.22 -5.80
N GLY A 38 8.64 10.92 -5.14
CA GLY A 38 7.33 10.39 -4.74
C GLY A 38 6.47 9.96 -5.93
N GLN A 39 6.57 10.66 -7.06
CA GLN A 39 5.85 10.31 -8.28
C GLN A 39 6.17 8.89 -8.77
N VAL A 40 7.38 8.37 -8.54
CA VAL A 40 7.77 7.04 -9.04
C VAL A 40 7.85 5.96 -7.96
N LYS A 41 7.52 6.25 -6.69
CA LYS A 41 7.49 5.23 -5.63
C LYS A 41 6.10 4.61 -5.50
N ALA A 42 6.07 3.30 -5.24
CA ALA A 42 4.90 2.62 -4.71
C ALA A 42 5.34 1.71 -3.56
N VAL A 43 4.39 1.29 -2.75
CA VAL A 43 4.64 0.36 -1.64
C VAL A 43 3.77 -0.87 -1.82
N GLY A 44 4.29 -2.02 -1.40
CA GLY A 44 3.52 -3.24 -1.44
C GLY A 44 3.80 -4.18 -0.29
N LYS A 45 2.82 -5.02 0.00
CA LYS A 45 2.88 -6.06 1.01
C LYS A 45 2.52 -7.39 0.37
N LEU A 46 3.44 -8.36 0.47
CA LEU A 46 3.22 -9.71 -0.05
C LEU A 46 2.50 -10.57 0.99
N ILE A 47 1.24 -10.92 0.78
CA ILE A 47 0.48 -11.75 1.72
C ILE A 47 0.91 -13.21 1.57
N SER A 48 1.88 -13.63 2.39
CA SER A 48 2.53 -14.93 2.31
C SER A 48 2.99 -15.44 3.68
N LEU A 49 2.95 -16.77 3.84
CA LEU A 49 3.60 -17.48 4.96
C LEU A 49 5.06 -17.85 4.64
N LYS A 50 5.45 -17.76 3.37
CA LYS A 50 6.78 -18.10 2.88
C LYS A 50 7.65 -16.86 2.80
N SER A 51 8.93 -17.02 3.10
CA SER A 51 9.92 -15.97 2.88
C SER A 51 10.44 -16.04 1.44
N TYR A 52 10.45 -14.90 0.75
CA TYR A 52 11.10 -14.74 -0.54
C TYR A 52 12.20 -13.70 -0.44
N SER A 53 13.31 -13.94 -1.12
CA SER A 53 14.35 -12.91 -1.23
C SER A 53 13.85 -11.75 -2.08
N VAL A 54 14.23 -10.52 -1.72
CA VAL A 54 13.94 -9.31 -2.51
C VAL A 54 14.39 -9.47 -3.96
N ARG A 55 15.53 -10.15 -4.18
CA ARG A 55 16.04 -10.46 -5.52
C ARG A 55 15.07 -11.31 -6.34
N PHE A 56 14.47 -12.32 -5.73
CA PHE A 56 13.48 -13.18 -6.39
C PHE A 56 12.21 -12.40 -6.74
N ILE A 57 11.68 -11.63 -5.78
CA ILE A 57 10.50 -10.79 -5.98
C ILE A 57 10.73 -9.79 -7.10
N LYS A 58 11.86 -9.07 -7.07
CA LYS A 58 12.26 -8.13 -8.12
C LYS A 58 12.34 -8.82 -9.48
N MET A 59 12.98 -9.98 -9.56
CA MET A 59 13.11 -10.73 -10.81
C MET A 59 11.73 -11.03 -11.40
N ILE A 60 10.81 -11.61 -10.63
CA ILE A 60 9.47 -11.96 -11.12
C ILE A 60 8.68 -10.71 -11.52
N LEU A 61 8.57 -9.73 -10.63
CA LEU A 61 7.75 -8.55 -10.88
C LEU A 61 8.30 -7.71 -12.03
N SER A 62 9.62 -7.63 -12.20
CA SER A 62 10.23 -6.95 -13.35
C SER A 62 9.81 -7.58 -14.69
N GLN A 63 9.57 -8.89 -14.73
CA GLN A 63 9.06 -9.56 -15.93
C GLN A 63 7.55 -9.35 -16.09
N ILE A 64 6.76 -9.59 -15.03
CA ILE A 64 5.29 -9.44 -15.06
C ILE A 64 4.90 -8.01 -15.44
N TRP A 65 5.59 -7.02 -14.88
CA TRP A 65 5.31 -5.61 -15.15
C TRP A 65 5.95 -5.09 -16.43
N GLY A 66 6.82 -5.87 -17.10
CA GLY A 66 7.50 -5.45 -18.32
C GLY A 66 8.59 -4.40 -18.10
N ILE A 67 9.27 -4.42 -16.94
CA ILE A 67 10.30 -3.45 -16.51
C ILE A 67 11.62 -4.16 -16.11
N PRO A 68 12.26 -4.91 -17.03
CA PRO A 68 13.37 -5.81 -16.68
C PRO A 68 14.64 -5.10 -16.16
N LYS A 69 14.90 -3.85 -16.55
CA LYS A 69 16.15 -3.13 -16.24
C LYS A 69 15.99 -1.92 -15.31
N GLY A 70 14.78 -1.41 -15.12
CA GLY A 70 14.52 -0.14 -14.41
C GLY A 70 13.95 -0.28 -13.02
N LEU A 71 13.30 -1.41 -12.70
CA LEU A 71 12.64 -1.59 -11.42
C LEU A 71 13.66 -1.76 -10.28
N LYS A 72 13.58 -0.93 -9.25
CA LYS A 72 14.28 -1.16 -7.98
C LYS A 72 13.28 -1.60 -6.93
N VAL A 73 13.70 -2.54 -6.09
CA VAL A 73 12.88 -3.08 -5.00
C VAL A 73 13.74 -3.09 -3.76
N ASN A 74 13.26 -2.43 -2.71
CA ASN A 74 13.91 -2.38 -1.41
C ASN A 74 12.97 -2.96 -0.36
N GLU A 75 13.52 -3.66 0.62
CA GLU A 75 12.76 -4.11 1.79
C GLU A 75 12.66 -2.96 2.79
N LEU A 76 11.44 -2.69 3.25
CA LEU A 76 11.17 -1.70 4.29
C LEU A 76 11.16 -2.37 5.66
N GLU A 77 10.30 -3.37 5.79
CA GLU A 77 10.06 -4.19 6.99
C GLU A 77 9.76 -5.61 6.49
N ARG A 78 9.77 -6.62 7.38
CA ARG A 78 9.45 -7.99 6.99
C ARG A 78 8.14 -7.99 6.19
N ILE A 79 8.24 -8.43 4.92
CA ILE A 79 7.12 -8.58 3.96
C ILE A 79 6.66 -7.26 3.27
N LYS A 80 7.02 -6.07 3.78
CA LYS A 80 6.74 -4.77 3.13
C LYS A 80 7.90 -4.35 2.22
N LEU A 81 7.56 -3.93 1.01
CA LEU A 81 8.51 -3.60 -0.06
C LEU A 81 8.22 -2.21 -0.61
N ILE A 82 9.29 -1.49 -0.95
CA ILE A 82 9.26 -0.25 -1.71
C ILE A 82 9.66 -0.56 -3.14
N PHE A 83 8.84 -0.12 -4.09
CA PHE A 83 9.08 -0.22 -5.52
C PHE A 83 9.41 1.17 -6.06
N LEU A 84 10.55 1.29 -6.74
CA LEU A 84 10.90 2.49 -7.50
C LEU A 84 10.81 2.17 -8.98
N PHE A 85 9.86 2.82 -9.65
CA PHE A 85 9.65 2.69 -11.08
C PHE A 85 10.59 3.62 -11.84
N PRO A 86 11.01 3.26 -13.07
CA PRO A 86 11.83 4.15 -13.89
C PRO A 86 11.05 5.37 -14.38
N LEU A 87 9.73 5.25 -14.58
CA LEU A 87 8.84 6.30 -15.05
C LEU A 87 7.53 6.31 -14.26
N TYR A 88 6.93 7.50 -14.11
CA TYR A 88 5.60 7.64 -13.51
C TYR A 88 4.52 6.84 -14.26
N LEU A 89 4.60 6.82 -15.60
CA LEU A 89 3.65 6.07 -16.43
C LEU A 89 3.72 4.56 -16.19
N ASP A 90 4.90 4.03 -15.87
CA ASP A 90 5.06 2.63 -15.49
C ASP A 90 4.40 2.34 -14.14
N LYS A 91 4.61 3.22 -13.14
CA LYS A 91 3.93 3.12 -11.85
C LYS A 91 2.41 3.13 -12.03
N LYS A 92 1.89 4.11 -12.74
CA LYS A 92 0.44 4.29 -12.97
C LYS A 92 -0.17 3.04 -13.62
N ARG A 93 0.41 2.58 -14.73
CA ARG A 93 -0.05 1.37 -15.43
C ARG A 93 -0.02 0.15 -14.50
N VAL A 94 1.04 -0.03 -13.73
CA VAL A 94 1.17 -1.17 -12.83
C VAL A 94 0.14 -1.11 -11.68
N LEU A 95 -0.15 0.07 -11.13
CA LEU A 95 -1.20 0.22 -10.12
C LEU A 95 -2.59 -0.09 -10.69
N GLU A 96 -2.89 0.38 -11.90
CA GLU A 96 -4.19 0.18 -12.56
C GLU A 96 -4.41 -1.27 -13.04
N CYS A 97 -3.35 -1.99 -13.44
CA CYS A 97 -3.47 -3.36 -13.94
C CYS A 97 -3.42 -4.45 -12.86
N GLY A 98 -3.37 -4.09 -11.57
CA GLY A 98 -3.51 -5.06 -10.47
C GLY A 98 -4.87 -5.77 -10.49
N PRO A 99 -5.15 -6.77 -9.63
CA PRO A 99 -4.32 -7.27 -8.54
C PRO A 99 -3.07 -8.00 -9.03
N TRP A 100 -2.02 -8.03 -8.21
CA TRP A 100 -0.78 -8.73 -8.53
C TRP A 100 -0.60 -9.97 -7.68
N SER A 101 0.05 -10.98 -8.22
CA SER A 101 0.42 -12.17 -7.46
C SER A 101 1.80 -12.67 -7.86
N ILE A 102 2.53 -13.21 -6.89
CA ILE A 102 3.84 -13.86 -7.07
C ILE A 102 3.68 -15.29 -6.57
N ASN A 103 3.94 -16.30 -7.40
CA ASN A 103 3.81 -17.70 -6.99
C ASN A 103 2.47 -18.05 -6.31
N ARG A 104 1.36 -17.49 -6.80
CA ARG A 104 -0.01 -17.64 -6.26
C ARG A 104 -0.27 -16.95 -4.92
N GLU A 105 0.64 -16.09 -4.49
CA GLU A 105 0.50 -15.29 -3.28
C GLU A 105 0.22 -13.83 -3.64
N HIS A 106 -0.71 -13.24 -2.90
CA HIS A 106 -1.27 -11.93 -3.26
C HIS A 106 -0.30 -10.80 -2.90
N LEU A 107 -0.04 -9.90 -3.84
CA LEU A 107 0.70 -8.68 -3.61
C LEU A 107 -0.28 -7.51 -3.58
N ILE A 108 -0.47 -6.94 -2.39
CA ILE A 108 -1.20 -5.69 -2.25
C ILE A 108 -0.22 -4.58 -2.61
N LEU A 109 -0.46 -3.89 -3.72
CA LEU A 109 0.34 -2.75 -4.18
C LEU A 109 -0.49 -1.48 -4.05
N LYS A 110 0.08 -0.44 -3.42
CA LYS A 110 -0.56 0.86 -3.19
C LYS A 110 0.37 1.99 -3.58
N ASP A 111 -0.23 3.11 -4.00
CA ASP A 111 0.51 4.36 -4.15
C ASP A 111 0.91 4.91 -2.78
N VAL A 112 1.87 5.83 -2.75
CA VAL A 112 2.29 6.55 -1.52
C VAL A 112 1.75 7.98 -1.58
N PRO A 113 0.68 8.30 -0.83
CA PRO A 113 0.22 9.68 -0.70
C PRO A 113 1.29 10.54 -0.05
N SER A 114 1.41 11.80 -0.46
CA SER A 114 2.34 12.77 0.14
C SER A 114 2.00 13.09 1.60
N SER A 115 0.77 12.81 2.04
CA SER A 115 0.25 13.13 3.37
C SER A 115 0.52 12.05 4.43
N ILE A 116 1.01 10.87 4.06
CA ILE A 116 1.23 9.76 5.01
C ILE A 116 2.63 9.17 4.89
N SER A 117 3.17 8.68 6.00
CA SER A 117 4.43 7.94 5.96
C SER A 117 4.25 6.61 5.22
N ILE A 118 5.28 6.19 4.49
CA ILE A 118 5.36 4.87 3.85
C ILE A 118 5.06 3.72 4.84
N GLN A 119 5.44 3.89 6.11
CA GLN A 119 5.22 2.90 7.16
C GLN A 119 3.76 2.79 7.60
N GLU A 120 3.01 3.89 7.47
CA GLU A 120 1.60 4.04 7.88
C GLU A 120 0.60 3.64 6.79
N VAL A 121 1.09 3.27 5.60
CA VAL A 121 0.23 2.80 4.52
C VAL A 121 -0.50 1.54 4.97
N ASP A 122 -1.84 1.61 5.02
CA ASP A 122 -2.68 0.49 5.39
C ASP A 122 -2.76 -0.54 4.25
N PHE A 123 -2.56 -1.82 4.60
CA PHE A 123 -2.66 -2.97 3.68
C PHE A 123 -3.78 -3.95 4.08
N SER A 124 -4.75 -3.52 4.90
CA SER A 124 -5.89 -4.34 5.31
C SER A 124 -6.86 -4.66 4.16
N THR A 125 -6.88 -3.81 3.13
CA THR A 125 -7.78 -3.88 1.98
C THR A 125 -7.04 -3.92 0.65
N THR A 126 -7.68 -4.51 -0.35
CA THR A 126 -7.18 -4.58 -1.72
C THR A 126 -8.34 -4.64 -2.71
N THR A 127 -8.13 -4.13 -3.92
CA THR A 127 -9.17 -4.06 -4.96
C THR A 127 -8.93 -5.14 -6.00
N PHE A 128 -10.02 -5.80 -6.42
CA PHE A 128 -10.00 -6.80 -7.48
C PHE A 128 -10.87 -6.35 -8.66
N TRP A 129 -10.45 -6.69 -9.88
CA TRP A 129 -11.34 -6.59 -11.04
C TRP A 129 -12.35 -7.73 -11.01
N VAL A 130 -13.63 -7.37 -11.03
CA VAL A 130 -14.72 -8.34 -11.16
C VAL A 130 -15.22 -8.33 -12.59
N ARG A 131 -15.27 -9.52 -13.21
CA ARG A 131 -15.84 -9.70 -14.55
C ARG A 131 -17.18 -10.41 -14.44
N ILE A 132 -18.24 -9.74 -14.86
CA ILE A 132 -19.57 -10.34 -15.00
C ILE A 132 -19.65 -11.04 -16.35
N ILE A 133 -19.93 -12.34 -16.35
CA ILE A 133 -20.06 -13.16 -17.56
C ILE A 133 -21.50 -13.66 -17.72
N GLY A 134 -21.95 -13.83 -18.97
CA GLY A 134 -23.30 -14.35 -19.26
C GLY A 134 -24.45 -13.36 -19.09
N LEU A 135 -24.16 -12.06 -18.92
CA LEU A 135 -25.20 -11.03 -18.84
C LEU A 135 -25.85 -10.83 -20.23
N PRO A 136 -27.18 -10.97 -20.38
CA PRO A 136 -27.86 -10.68 -21.64
C PRO A 136 -27.58 -9.25 -22.11
N ARG A 137 -27.49 -9.02 -23.42
CA ARG A 137 -27.14 -7.72 -24.00
C ARG A 137 -28.05 -6.60 -23.52
N ASP A 138 -29.36 -6.88 -23.43
CA ASP A 138 -30.37 -5.92 -23.01
C ASP A 138 -30.32 -5.61 -21.51
N ALA A 139 -29.62 -6.45 -20.73
CA ALA A 139 -29.39 -6.24 -19.31
C ALA A 139 -28.09 -5.48 -19.02
N ILE A 140 -27.27 -5.14 -20.02
CA ILE A 140 -26.05 -4.35 -19.84
C ILE A 140 -26.45 -2.87 -19.69
N SER A 141 -26.68 -2.45 -18.45
CA SER A 141 -26.96 -1.07 -18.08
C SER A 141 -26.27 -0.70 -16.76
N GLU A 142 -25.99 0.58 -16.55
CA GLU A 142 -25.39 1.06 -15.31
C GLU A 142 -26.23 0.69 -14.07
N SER A 143 -27.56 0.84 -14.17
CA SER A 143 -28.49 0.45 -13.09
C SER A 143 -28.38 -1.02 -12.72
N ASN A 144 -28.29 -1.92 -13.71
CA ASN A 144 -28.15 -3.35 -13.45
C ASN A 144 -26.76 -3.68 -12.88
N VAL A 145 -25.70 -3.02 -13.34
CA VAL A 145 -24.34 -3.20 -12.79
C VAL A 145 -24.29 -2.76 -11.33
N GLN A 146 -24.88 -1.62 -10.97
CA GLN A 146 -24.98 -1.16 -9.59
C GLN A 146 -25.74 -2.18 -8.74
N LEU A 147 -26.91 -2.65 -9.21
CA LEU A 147 -27.70 -3.67 -8.52
C LEU A 147 -26.91 -4.97 -8.28
N ILE A 148 -26.23 -5.49 -9.30
CA ILE A 148 -25.38 -6.68 -9.18
C ILE A 148 -24.27 -6.43 -8.17
N THR A 149 -23.62 -5.26 -8.23
CA THR A 149 -22.53 -4.89 -7.31
C THR A 149 -22.99 -4.82 -5.86
N THR A 150 -24.22 -4.38 -5.58
CA THR A 150 -24.75 -4.43 -4.19
C THR A 150 -24.89 -5.84 -3.61
N LYS A 151 -24.82 -6.87 -4.45
CA LYS A 151 -24.87 -8.28 -4.05
C LYS A 151 -23.50 -8.95 -4.04
N ILE A 152 -22.45 -8.26 -4.45
CA ILE A 152 -21.07 -8.74 -4.43
C ILE A 152 -20.44 -8.27 -3.12
N GLY A 153 -20.17 -9.20 -2.20
CA GLY A 153 -19.61 -8.95 -0.87
C GLY A 153 -20.44 -9.64 0.21
#